data_AF-A0A021XBB0-F1
#
_entry.id   AF-A0A021XBB0-F1
#
_cell.length_a   1.000
_cell.length_b   1.000
_cell.length_c   1.000
_cell.angle_alpha   90.00
_cell.angle_beta   90.00
_cell.angle_gamma   90.00
#
_symmetry.space_group_name_H-M   'P 1'
#
loop_
_entity.id
_entity.type
_entity.pdbx_description
1 polymer ?
#
loop_
_entity_poly.entity_id
_entity_poly.type
_entity_poly.pdbx_seq_one_letter_code
_entity_poly.pdbx_strand_id
1 'polypeptide(L)'
;MRYKIFDSEGNHVNSIVADEAFVEEHFPGRYELLPEPPVPPPPVPGPLSPISPRQMLIGLLSIGITEAMVLAELEAIADPQERAIALIEWQRAGTIDRGHPLVDELAATFELPPEQVDDLWRWAAGL
;
A
#
# COMPACT_ATOMS: atom_id res chain seq x y z
N MET A 1 -5.71 13.12 29.68
CA MET A 1 -5.99 14.22 28.73
C MET A 1 -4.87 15.24 28.81
N ARG A 2 -4.65 16.06 27.78
CA ARG A 2 -3.63 17.13 27.82
C ARG A 2 -4.30 18.47 28.13
N TYR A 3 -3.75 19.23 29.06
CA TYR A 3 -4.30 20.52 29.50
C TYR A 3 -3.25 21.62 29.36
N LYS A 4 -3.66 22.82 28.92
CA LYS A 4 -2.90 24.05 29.12
C LYS A 4 -3.21 24.61 30.50
N ILE A 5 -2.19 25.07 31.21
CA ILE A 5 -2.29 25.71 32.52
C ILE A 5 -1.96 27.19 32.37
N PHE A 6 -2.74 28.04 33.03
CA PHE A 6 -2.59 29.49 33.02
C PHE A 6 -2.17 30.03 34.40
N ASP A 7 -1.47 31.16 34.41
CA ASP A 7 -1.20 31.93 35.62
C ASP A 7 -2.43 32.75 36.06
N SER A 8 -2.29 33.54 37.13
CA SER A 8 -3.35 34.43 37.63
C SER A 8 -3.64 35.64 36.74
N GLU A 9 -2.75 35.94 35.80
CA GLU A 9 -2.88 37.04 34.83
C GLU A 9 -3.46 36.55 33.49
N GLY A 10 -3.69 35.23 33.35
CA GLY A 10 -4.25 34.59 32.16
C GLY A 10 -3.21 34.17 31.12
N ASN A 11 -1.92 34.20 31.43
CA ASN A 11 -0.87 33.76 30.51
C ASN A 11 -0.65 32.25 30.58
N HIS A 12 -0.43 31.62 29.43
CA HIS A 12 -0.11 30.19 29.34
C HIS A 12 1.29 29.93 29.94
N VAL A 13 1.35 29.07 30.96
CA VAL A 13 2.60 28.75 31.66
C VAL A 13 3.13 27.35 31.39
N ASN A 14 2.24 26.37 31.20
CA ASN A 14 2.66 24.99 30.97
C ASN A 14 1.57 24.16 30.30
N SER A 15 1.95 23.01 29.75
CA SER A 15 1.02 21.99 29.28
C SER A 15 1.30 20.67 29.99
N ILE A 16 0.30 20.08 30.63
CA ILE A 16 0.44 18.83 31.40
C ILE A 16 -0.46 17.75 30.83
N VAL A 17 -0.12 16.48 31.11
CA VAL A 17 -0.99 15.33 30.85
C VAL A 17 -1.47 14.81 32.19
N ALA A 18 -2.78 14.90 32.44
CA ALA A 18 -3.41 14.49 33.69
C ALA A 18 -4.89 14.11 33.44
N ASP A 19 -5.58 13.66 34.47
CA ASP A 19 -7.04 13.64 34.52
C ASP A 19 -7.60 15.00 34.97
N GLU A 20 -8.88 15.25 34.69
CA GLU A 20 -9.53 16.53 34.99
C GLU A 20 -9.56 16.87 36.48
N ALA A 21 -9.76 15.86 37.34
CA ALA A 21 -9.86 16.06 38.78
C ALA A 21 -8.54 16.59 39.36
N PHE A 22 -7.41 16.05 38.90
CA PHE A 22 -6.07 16.56 39.25
C PHE A 22 -5.90 18.04 38.82
N VAL A 23 -6.35 18.41 37.63
CA VAL A 23 -6.17 19.78 37.13
C VAL A 23 -7.09 20.77 37.85
N GLU A 24 -8.33 20.39 38.16
CA GLU A 24 -9.26 21.22 38.94
C GLU A 24 -8.76 21.41 40.37
N GLU A 25 -8.22 20.37 41.02
CA GLU A 25 -7.68 20.46 42.38
C GLU A 25 -6.47 21.41 42.48
N HIS A 26 -5.56 21.33 41.52
CA HIS A 26 -4.30 22.08 41.56
C HIS A 26 -4.34 23.43 40.83
N PHE A 27 -5.23 23.60 39.86
CA PHE A 27 -5.33 24.79 39.02
C PHE A 27 -6.79 25.22 38.79
N PRO A 28 -7.61 25.40 39.83
CA PRO A 28 -9.04 25.64 39.69
C PRO A 28 -9.32 26.87 38.80
N GLY A 29 -10.11 26.66 37.73
CA GLY A 29 -10.46 27.70 36.75
C GLY A 29 -9.29 28.27 35.92
N ARG A 30 -8.10 27.69 36.00
CA ARG A 30 -6.89 28.15 35.29
C ARG A 30 -6.32 27.08 34.34
N TYR A 31 -7.20 26.31 33.72
CA TYR A 31 -6.79 25.33 32.72
C TYR A 31 -7.74 25.30 31.52
N GLU A 32 -7.23 24.77 30.43
CA GLU A 32 -8.00 24.50 29.21
C GLU A 32 -7.63 23.11 28.69
N LEU A 33 -8.63 22.26 28.47
CA LEU A 33 -8.44 20.96 27.83
C LEU A 33 -7.98 21.19 26.39
N LEU A 34 -6.79 20.67 26.06
CA LEU A 34 -6.34 20.66 24.68
C LEU A 34 -7.05 19.55 23.92
N PRO A 35 -7.59 19.83 22.72
CA PRO A 35 -8.06 18.77 21.85
C PRO A 35 -6.89 17.85 21.53
N GLU A 36 -7.16 16.55 21.51
CA GLU A 36 -6.17 15.59 21.03
C GLU A 36 -5.85 15.91 19.57
N PRO A 37 -4.55 15.91 19.18
CA PRO A 37 -4.20 16.10 17.79
C PRO A 37 -4.89 15.00 16.95
N PRO A 38 -5.35 15.31 15.73
CA PRO A 38 -5.91 14.30 14.85
C PRO A 38 -4.87 13.20 14.65
N VAL A 39 -5.29 11.94 14.82
CA VAL A 39 -4.47 10.79 14.47
C VAL A 39 -4.15 10.91 12.98
N PRO A 40 -2.87 10.94 12.55
CA PRO A 40 -2.55 10.95 11.14
C PRO A 40 -3.15 9.71 10.47
N PRO A 41 -3.64 9.81 9.22
CA PRO A 41 -4.10 8.62 8.51
C PRO A 41 -2.99 7.57 8.48
N PRO A 42 -3.33 6.27 8.50
CA PRO A 42 -2.33 5.22 8.38
C PRO A 42 -1.48 5.48 7.12
N PRO A 43 -0.17 5.19 7.16
CA PRO A 43 0.67 5.34 5.98
C PRO A 43 0.09 4.50 4.84
N VAL A 44 -0.14 5.14 3.69
CA VAL A 44 -0.46 4.43 2.46
C VAL A 44 0.70 3.49 2.12
N PRO A 45 0.43 2.22 1.75
CA PRO A 45 1.47 1.34 1.23
C PRO A 45 2.21 2.05 0.10
N GLY A 46 3.55 2.06 0.16
CA GLY A 46 4.37 2.58 -0.94
C GLY A 46 4.13 1.78 -2.24
N PRO A 47 4.46 2.34 -3.41
CA PRO A 47 4.33 1.63 -4.67
C PRO A 47 5.13 0.31 -4.60
N LEU A 48 4.52 -0.77 -5.10
CA LEU A 48 5.18 -2.06 -5.18
C LEU A 48 6.39 -1.97 -6.10
N SER A 49 7.54 -2.46 -5.64
CA SER A 49 8.78 -2.41 -6.42
C SER A 49 8.65 -3.24 -7.70
N PRO A 50 9.27 -2.80 -8.81
CA PRO A 50 9.30 -3.60 -10.04
C PRO A 50 10.01 -4.94 -9.78
N ILE A 51 9.55 -5.99 -10.44
CA ILE A 51 10.16 -7.33 -10.35
C ILE A 51 10.74 -7.75 -11.69
N SER A 52 11.71 -8.67 -11.66
CA SER A 52 12.25 -9.29 -12.87
C SER A 52 11.25 -10.31 -13.45
N PRO A 53 11.33 -10.62 -14.76
CA PRO A 53 10.54 -11.69 -15.37
C PRO A 53 10.70 -13.03 -14.66
N ARG A 54 11.92 -13.34 -14.19
CA ARG A 54 12.19 -14.54 -13.39
C ARG A 54 11.31 -14.58 -12.12
N GLN A 55 11.28 -13.48 -11.36
CA GLN A 55 10.52 -13.40 -10.12
C GLN A 55 9.02 -13.54 -10.39
N MET A 56 8.51 -12.88 -11.45
CA MET A 56 7.12 -13.02 -11.89
C MET A 56 6.79 -14.49 -12.21
N LEU A 57 7.60 -15.16 -13.02
CA LEU A 57 7.38 -16.55 -13.42
C LEU A 57 7.40 -17.51 -12.22
N ILE A 58 8.30 -17.31 -11.25
CA ILE A 58 8.31 -18.10 -10.02
C ILE A 58 7.07 -17.81 -9.16
N GLY A 59 6.64 -16.54 -9.10
CA GLY A 59 5.37 -16.13 -8.48
C GLY A 59 4.18 -16.89 -9.06
N LEU A 60 3.95 -16.78 -10.37
CA LEU A 60 2.85 -17.47 -11.05
C LEU A 60 2.93 -18.99 -10.85
N LEU A 61 4.11 -19.58 -10.96
CA LEU A 61 4.29 -21.00 -10.73
C LEU A 61 3.93 -21.43 -9.30
N SER A 62 4.16 -20.57 -8.30
CA SER A 62 3.82 -20.88 -6.91
C SER A 62 2.31 -21.05 -6.67
N ILE A 63 1.47 -20.46 -7.53
CA ILE A 63 0.01 -20.61 -7.51
C ILE A 63 -0.50 -21.54 -8.63
N GLY A 64 0.40 -22.29 -9.27
CA GLY A 64 0.05 -23.29 -10.29
C GLY A 64 -0.15 -22.73 -11.71
N ILE A 65 0.09 -21.45 -11.93
CA ILE A 65 0.02 -20.83 -13.27
C ILE A 65 1.39 -20.97 -13.93
N THR A 66 1.44 -21.75 -15.00
CA THR A 66 2.70 -21.98 -15.74
C THR A 66 2.90 -20.91 -16.82
N GLU A 67 4.15 -20.68 -17.22
CA GLU A 67 4.45 -19.78 -18.36
C GLU A 67 3.72 -20.22 -19.64
N ALA A 68 3.59 -21.52 -19.87
CA ALA A 68 2.87 -22.05 -21.03
C ALA A 68 1.38 -21.65 -21.02
N MET A 69 0.75 -21.57 -19.83
CA MET A 69 -0.62 -21.08 -19.72
C MET A 69 -0.70 -19.60 -20.08
N VAL A 70 0.25 -18.79 -19.60
CA VAL A 70 0.31 -17.36 -19.96
C VAL A 70 0.48 -17.18 -21.48
N LEU A 71 1.44 -17.90 -22.07
CA LEU A 71 1.69 -17.83 -23.51
C LEU A 71 0.46 -18.25 -24.33
N ALA A 72 -0.30 -19.26 -23.89
CA ALA A 72 -1.53 -19.66 -24.55
C ALA A 72 -2.59 -18.53 -24.57
N GLU A 73 -2.74 -17.80 -23.46
CA GLU A 73 -3.65 -16.65 -23.38
C GLU A 73 -3.18 -15.49 -24.28
N LEU A 74 -1.87 -15.20 -24.28
CA LEU A 74 -1.32 -14.16 -25.17
C LEU A 74 -1.48 -14.55 -26.66
N GLU A 75 -1.31 -15.83 -27.01
CA GLU A 75 -1.50 -16.30 -28.38
C GLU A 75 -2.97 -16.23 -28.86
N ALA A 76 -3.92 -16.31 -27.92
CA ALA A 76 -5.35 -16.21 -28.18
C ALA A 76 -5.84 -14.78 -28.50
N ILE A 77 -5.00 -13.75 -28.29
CA ILE A 77 -5.32 -12.36 -28.68
C ILE A 77 -5.64 -12.30 -30.19
N ALA A 78 -6.82 -11.78 -30.51
CA ALA A 78 -7.37 -11.80 -31.86
C ALA A 78 -6.67 -10.83 -32.82
N ASP A 79 -6.34 -9.62 -32.33
CA ASP A 79 -5.60 -8.64 -33.12
C ASP A 79 -4.13 -9.07 -33.26
N PRO A 80 -3.62 -9.27 -34.48
CA PRO A 80 -2.26 -9.76 -34.69
C PRO A 80 -1.17 -8.79 -34.20
N GLN A 81 -1.43 -7.48 -34.23
CA GLN A 81 -0.49 -6.46 -33.77
C GLN A 81 -0.46 -6.40 -32.25
N GLU A 82 -1.62 -6.39 -31.60
CA GLU A 82 -1.75 -6.43 -30.15
C GLU A 82 -1.11 -7.69 -29.57
N ARG A 83 -1.36 -8.85 -30.17
CA ARG A 83 -0.71 -10.12 -29.80
C ARG A 83 0.81 -10.02 -29.88
N ALA A 84 1.33 -9.49 -30.98
CA ALA A 84 2.78 -9.37 -31.17
C ALA A 84 3.40 -8.44 -30.12
N ILE A 85 2.73 -7.33 -29.80
CA ILE A 85 3.16 -6.41 -28.74
C ILE A 85 3.15 -7.11 -27.38
N ALA A 86 2.05 -7.76 -27.01
CA ALA A 86 1.93 -8.45 -25.73
C ALA A 86 2.99 -9.55 -25.53
N LEU A 87 3.27 -10.32 -26.58
CA LEU A 87 4.35 -11.32 -26.57
C LEU A 87 5.74 -10.68 -26.44
N ILE A 88 5.98 -9.55 -27.11
CA ILE A 88 7.25 -8.82 -26.99
C ILE A 88 7.42 -8.28 -25.57
N GLU A 89 6.42 -7.61 -25.01
CA GLU A 89 6.44 -7.09 -23.64
C GLU A 89 6.71 -8.23 -22.65
N TRP A 90 5.96 -9.33 -22.75
CA TRP A 90 6.15 -10.51 -21.91
C TRP A 90 7.56 -11.10 -21.99
N GLN A 91 8.09 -11.29 -23.20
CA GLN A 91 9.36 -12.01 -23.42
C GLN A 91 10.61 -11.13 -23.31
N ARG A 92 10.48 -9.81 -23.50
CA ARG A 92 11.62 -8.88 -23.63
C ARG A 92 11.69 -7.84 -22.53
N ALA A 93 10.71 -7.77 -21.64
CA ALA A 93 10.77 -6.88 -20.47
C ALA A 93 12.03 -7.16 -19.63
N GLY A 94 12.78 -6.12 -19.31
CA GLY A 94 13.88 -6.20 -18.35
C GLY A 94 13.40 -6.20 -16.89
N THR A 95 12.30 -5.48 -16.66
CA THR A 95 11.58 -5.37 -15.39
C THR A 95 10.10 -5.24 -15.68
N ILE A 96 9.27 -5.69 -14.75
CA ILE A 96 7.82 -5.62 -14.83
C ILE A 96 7.34 -4.76 -13.67
N ASP A 97 6.52 -3.75 -13.97
CA ASP A 97 5.86 -2.89 -13.00
C ASP A 97 4.48 -3.42 -12.63
N ARG A 98 4.07 -3.31 -11.36
CA ARG A 98 2.75 -3.78 -10.91
C ARG A 98 1.60 -3.09 -11.63
N GLY A 99 1.78 -1.81 -11.98
CA GLY A 99 0.80 -1.01 -12.71
C GLY A 99 0.86 -1.16 -14.23
N HIS A 100 1.62 -2.13 -14.76
CA HIS A 100 1.67 -2.37 -16.19
C HIS A 100 0.35 -2.99 -16.68
N PRO A 101 -0.30 -2.51 -17.76
CA PRO A 101 -1.60 -3.00 -18.22
C PRO A 101 -1.68 -4.52 -18.42
N LEU A 102 -0.63 -5.11 -18.99
CA LEU A 102 -0.53 -6.56 -19.18
C LEU A 102 -0.69 -7.37 -17.87
N VAL A 103 -0.27 -6.82 -16.72
CA VAL A 103 -0.41 -7.49 -15.43
C VAL A 103 -1.88 -7.57 -15.03
N ASP A 104 -2.62 -6.47 -15.19
CA ASP A 104 -4.04 -6.42 -14.84
C ASP A 104 -4.88 -7.26 -15.80
N GLU A 105 -4.52 -7.30 -17.09
CA GLU A 105 -5.14 -8.19 -18.08
C GLU A 105 -4.94 -9.67 -17.72
N LEU A 106 -3.69 -10.08 -17.44
CA LEU A 106 -3.40 -11.46 -17.03
C LEU A 106 -4.07 -11.81 -15.71
N ALA A 107 -4.11 -10.89 -14.74
CA ALA A 107 -4.79 -11.09 -13.48
C ALA A 107 -6.30 -11.33 -13.69
N ALA A 108 -6.94 -10.57 -14.58
CA ALA A 108 -8.34 -10.78 -14.93
C ALA A 108 -8.57 -12.14 -15.62
N THR A 109 -7.71 -12.50 -16.58
CA THR A 109 -7.80 -13.79 -17.30
C THR A 109 -7.67 -15.00 -16.37
N PHE A 110 -6.79 -14.93 -15.38
CA PHE A 110 -6.59 -16.00 -14.39
C PHE A 110 -7.45 -15.84 -13.14
N GLU A 111 -8.44 -14.94 -13.15
CA GLU A 111 -9.37 -14.67 -12.05
C GLU A 111 -8.66 -14.39 -10.72
N LEU A 112 -7.53 -13.68 -10.77
CA LEU A 112 -6.71 -13.34 -9.60
C LEU A 112 -7.22 -12.03 -8.96
N PRO A 113 -7.67 -12.06 -7.69
CA PRO A 113 -8.04 -10.84 -6.97
C PRO A 113 -6.86 -9.87 -6.83
N PRO A 114 -7.07 -8.55 -6.90
CA PRO A 114 -6.00 -7.55 -6.79
C PRO A 114 -5.10 -7.72 -5.56
N GLU A 115 -5.70 -8.07 -4.42
CA GLU A 115 -5.00 -8.34 -3.17
C GLU A 115 -4.05 -9.56 -3.28
N GLN A 116 -4.48 -10.60 -3.97
CA GLN A 116 -3.66 -11.79 -4.20
C GLN A 116 -2.50 -11.47 -5.15
N VAL A 117 -2.74 -10.67 -6.18
CA VAL A 117 -1.68 -10.21 -7.09
C VAL A 117 -0.64 -9.41 -6.31
N ASP A 118 -1.07 -8.50 -5.45
CA ASP A 118 -0.17 -7.69 -4.62
C ASP A 118 0.63 -8.52 -3.62
N ASP A 119 0.01 -9.50 -2.97
CA ASP A 119 0.71 -10.40 -2.05
C ASP A 119 1.73 -11.28 -2.77
N LEU A 120 1.36 -11.82 -3.94
CA LEU A 120 2.27 -12.57 -4.80
C LEU A 120 3.45 -11.69 -5.26
N TRP A 121 3.16 -10.44 -5.60
CA TRP A 121 4.16 -9.46 -6.01
C TRP A 121 5.18 -9.18 -4.92
N ARG A 122 4.72 -8.91 -3.69
CA ARG A 122 5.59 -8.68 -2.52
C ARG A 122 6.46 -9.90 -2.23
N TRP A 123 5.87 -11.09 -2.32
CA TRP A 123 6.62 -12.33 -2.13
C TRP A 123 7.68 -12.53 -3.22
N ALA A 124 7.30 -12.37 -4.49
CA ALA A 124 8.18 -12.54 -5.63
C ALA A 124 9.33 -11.52 -5.66
N ALA A 125 9.09 -10.29 -5.21
CA ALA A 125 10.12 -9.25 -5.08
C ALA A 125 11.25 -9.63 -4.10
N GLY A 126 11.01 -10.58 -3.19
CA GLY A 126 12.00 -11.09 -2.25
C GLY A 126 12.89 -12.24 -2.75
N LEU A 127 12.70 -12.71 -4.00
CA LEU A 127 13.42 -13.85 -4.60
C LEU A 127 14.63 -13.45 -5.46
#